data_AF-A0A7Z0THS2-F1
#
_entry.id   AF-A0A7Z0THS2-F1
#
_cell.length_a   1.000
_cell.length_b   1.000
_cell.length_c   1.000
_cell.angle_alpha   90.00
_cell.angle_beta   90.00
_cell.angle_gamma   90.00
#
_symmetry.space_group_name_H-M   'P 1'
#
loop_
_entity.id
_entity.type
_entity.pdbx_description
1 polymer ?
#
loop_
_entity_poly.entity_id
_entity_poly.type
_entity_poly.pdbx_seq_one_letter_code
_entity_poly.pdbx_strand_id
1 'polypeptide(L)' 'MTGLMIFGLLVSLIPGALGLLDQKKMWWRFQAKNYAHPEHNEPSEGAFRRQRIALICCSLGFVTLIVWLMATAPSPS' A
#
# COMPACT_ATOMS: atom_id res chain seq x y z
N MET A 1 -19.60 7.08 -12.89
CA MET A 1 -18.13 6.89 -12.92
C MET A 1 -17.40 7.64 -11.83
N THR A 2 -17.75 8.89 -11.54
CA THR A 2 -17.08 9.74 -10.52
C THR A 2 -17.00 9.10 -9.13
N GLY A 3 -18.07 8.50 -8.63
CA GLY A 3 -18.07 7.85 -7.31
C GLY A 3 -17.07 6.67 -7.20
N LEU A 4 -16.95 5.87 -8.25
CA LEU A 4 -15.97 4.76 -8.31
C LEU A 4 -14.53 5.27 -8.30
N MET A 5 -14.26 6.37 -9.02
CA MET A 5 -12.92 6.95 -9.05
C MET A 5 -12.54 7.56 -7.69
N ILE A 6 -13.45 8.27 -7.02
CA ILE A 6 -13.24 8.80 -5.66
C ILE A 6 -13.00 7.65 -4.67
N PHE A 7 -13.81 6.60 -4.74
CA PHE A 7 -13.62 5.40 -3.93
C PHE A 7 -12.25 4.77 -4.18
N GLY A 8 -11.84 4.64 -5.45
CA GLY A 8 -10.51 4.15 -5.82
C GLY A 8 -9.37 4.98 -5.23
N LEU A 9 -9.49 6.31 -5.24
CA LEU A 9 -8.51 7.20 -4.61
C LEU A 9 -8.43 6.96 -3.11
N LEU A 10 -9.55 6.82 -2.42
CA LEU A 10 -9.57 6.51 -0.98
C LEU A 10 -8.90 5.16 -0.69
N VAL A 11 -9.17 4.14 -1.50
CA VAL A 11 -8.52 2.81 -1.38
C VAL A 11 -7.01 2.90 -1.61
N SER A 12 -6.56 3.74 -2.56
CA SER A 12 -5.13 3.92 -2.84
C SER A 12 -4.32 4.47 -1.66
N LEU A 13 -4.98 5.15 -0.71
CA LEU A 13 -4.34 5.66 0.50
C LEU A 13 -3.97 4.55 1.48
N ILE A 14 -4.65 3.39 1.42
CA ILE A 14 -4.41 2.27 2.35
C ILE A 14 -2.97 1.74 2.24
N PRO A 15 -2.46 1.33 1.06
CA PRO A 15 -1.06 0.89 0.95
C PRO A 15 -0.07 2.01 1.29
N GLY A 16 -0.39 3.27 0.98
CA GLY A 16 0.45 4.42 1.31
C GLY A 16 0.58 4.61 2.82
N ALA A 17 -0.55 4.61 3.54
CA ALA A 17 -0.58 4.67 4.99
C ALA A 17 0.16 3.49 5.61
N LEU A 18 -0.08 2.26 5.14
CA LEU A 18 0.64 1.08 5.59
C LEU A 18 2.14 1.20 5.37
N GLY A 19 2.60 1.73 4.22
CA GLY A 19 4.02 1.96 3.94
C GLY A 19 4.68 3.00 4.86
N LEU A 20 3.92 3.95 5.40
CA LEU A 20 4.42 4.95 6.34
C LEU A 20 4.51 4.45 7.78
N LEU A 21 3.77 3.40 8.13
CA LEU A 21 3.86 2.77 9.44
C LEU A 21 5.16 1.99 9.61
N ASP A 22 5.54 1.78 10.87
CA ASP A 22 6.68 0.94 11.24
C ASP A 22 6.41 -0.52 10.84
N GLN A 23 7.07 -0.96 9.77
CA GLN A 23 6.93 -2.30 9.20
C GLN A 23 7.34 -3.40 10.19
N LYS A 24 8.39 -3.15 10.99
CA LYS A 24 8.88 -4.12 11.97
C LYS A 24 7.84 -4.31 13.07
N LYS A 25 7.28 -3.23 13.59
CA LYS A 25 6.21 -3.28 14.59
C LYS A 25 4.96 -3.98 14.05
N MET A 26 4.58 -3.73 12.80
CA MET A 26 3.44 -4.40 12.16
C MET A 26 3.70 -5.90 11.97
N TRP A 27 4.90 -6.28 11.56
CA TRP A 27 5.28 -7.68 11.41
C TRP A 27 5.17 -8.42 12.74
N TRP A 28 5.69 -7.85 13.84
CA TRP A 28 5.56 -8.43 15.17
C TRP A 28 4.11 -8.53 15.67
N ARG A 29 3.24 -7.60 15.28
CA ARG A 29 1.82 -7.63 15.67
C ARG A 29 0.99 -8.64 14.90
N PHE A 30 1.25 -8.81 13.60
CA PHE A 30 0.35 -9.54 12.71
C PHE A 30 0.94 -10.82 12.14
N GLN A 31 2.25 -10.85 11.85
CA GLN A 31 2.91 -12.00 11.21
C GLN A 31 3.66 -12.89 12.19
N ALA A 32 4.29 -12.33 13.23
CA ALA A 32 5.07 -13.12 14.19
C ALA A 32 4.25 -14.26 14.81
N LYS A 33 2.95 -14.02 15.08
CA LYS A 33 2.03 -15.04 15.62
C LYS A 33 1.85 -16.29 14.74
N ASN A 34 2.24 -16.23 13.47
CA ASN A 34 2.13 -17.36 12.54
C ASN A 34 3.37 -18.26 12.56
N TYR A 35 4.42 -17.89 13.30
CA TYR A 35 5.67 -18.64 13.39
C TYR A 35 5.86 -19.21 14.80
N ALA A 36 6.35 -20.45 14.89
CA ALA A 36 6.70 -21.07 16.17
C ALA A 36 7.89 -20.38 16.86
N HIS A 37 8.82 -19.86 16.06
CA HIS A 37 10.04 -19.16 16.49
C HIS A 37 10.19 -17.84 15.70
N PRO A 38 9.45 -16.79 16.07
CA PRO A 38 9.40 -15.55 15.29
C PRO A 38 10.75 -14.85 15.16
N GLU A 39 11.56 -14.85 16.22
CA GLU A 39 12.88 -14.21 16.25
C GLU A 39 13.85 -14.75 15.19
N HIS A 40 13.70 -16.00 14.75
CA HIS A 40 14.52 -16.60 13.70
C HIS A 40 14.02 -16.27 12.28
N ASN A 41 12.74 -15.90 12.16
CA ASN A 41 12.07 -15.61 10.90
C ASN A 41 11.83 -14.11 10.69
N GLU A 42 12.37 -13.26 11.57
CA GLU A 42 12.27 -11.81 11.43
C GLU A 42 12.93 -11.38 10.11
N PRO A 43 12.21 -10.64 9.24
CA PRO A 43 12.79 -10.08 8.04
C PRO A 43 13.99 -9.16 8.34
N SER A 44 14.97 -9.16 7.44
CA SER A 44 16.09 -8.21 7.55
C SER A 44 15.62 -6.75 7.39
N GLU A 45 16.41 -5.80 7.89
CA GLU A 45 16.11 -4.36 7.74
C GLU A 45 15.91 -3.94 6.28
N GLY A 46 16.71 -4.52 5.37
CA GLY A 46 16.57 -4.31 3.94
C GLY A 46 15.23 -4.82 3.40
N ALA A 47 14.71 -5.93 3.92
CA ALA A 47 13.39 -6.45 3.54
C ALA A 47 12.27 -5.51 4.00
N PHE A 48 12.33 -5.01 5.24
CA PHE A 48 11.36 -4.01 5.72
C PHE A 48 11.41 -2.71 4.90
N ARG A 49 12.60 -2.22 4.55
CA ARG A 49 12.75 -1.05 3.69
C ARG A 49 12.17 -1.27 2.30
N ARG A 50 12.43 -2.44 1.69
CA ARG A 50 11.83 -2.80 0.39
C ARG A 50 10.31 -2.87 0.46
N GLN A 51 9.76 -3.47 1.51
CA GLN A 51 8.31 -3.57 1.70
C GLN A 51 7.67 -2.19 1.84
N ARG A 52 8.28 -1.29 2.62
CA ARG A 52 7.87 0.11 2.72
C ARG A 52 7.86 0.82 1.36
N ILE A 53 8.95 0.72 0.61
CA ILE A 53 9.07 1.35 -0.72
C ILE A 53 8.00 0.77 -1.67
N ALA A 54 7.83 -0.55 -1.69
CA ALA A 54 6.84 -1.21 -2.54
C ALA A 54 5.41 -0.74 -2.23
N LEU A 55 5.04 -0.62 -0.95
CA LEU A 55 3.72 -0.14 -0.54
C LEU A 55 3.47 1.32 -0.96
N ILE A 56 4.46 2.20 -0.78
CA ILE A 56 4.38 3.60 -1.21
C ILE A 56 4.29 3.70 -2.73
N CYS A 57 5.14 2.97 -3.47
CA CYS A 57 5.10 2.95 -4.93
C CYS A 57 3.76 2.40 -5.46
N CYS A 58 3.22 1.37 -4.82
CA CYS A 58 1.90 0.81 -5.15
C CYS A 58 0.79 1.86 -4.98
N SER A 59 0.78 2.59 -3.86
CA SER A 59 -0.15 3.70 -3.61
C SER A 59 -0.05 4.78 -4.69
N LEU A 60 1.17 5.25 -4.98
CA LEU A 60 1.40 6.26 -6.01
C LEU A 60 1.01 5.78 -7.41
N GLY A 61 1.28 4.51 -7.73
CA GLY A 61 0.87 3.90 -8.99
C GLY A 61 -0.64 3.91 -9.17
N PHE A 62 -1.39 3.53 -8.12
CA PHE A 62 -2.86 3.59 -8.16
C PHE A 62 -3.39 5.01 -8.29
N VAL A 63 -2.85 5.97 -7.52
CA VAL A 63 -3.23 7.38 -7.65
C VAL A 63 -3.00 7.87 -9.08
N THR A 64 -1.82 7.60 -9.63
CA THR A 64 -1.45 8.01 -10.99
C THR A 64 -2.39 7.42 -12.03
N LEU A 65 -2.67 6.12 -11.93
CA LEU A 65 -3.59 5.43 -12.83
C LEU A 65 -5.00 6.03 -12.78
N ILE A 66 -5.54 6.27 -11.57
CA ILE A 66 -6.90 6.79 -11.41
C ILE A 66 -7.00 8.24 -11.90
N VAL A 67 -6.01 9.07 -11.59
CA VAL A 67 -5.95 10.46 -12.08
C VAL A 67 -5.85 10.48 -13.61
N TRP A 68 -5.05 9.59 -14.20
CA TRP A 68 -4.95 9.45 -15.65
C TRP A 68 -6.29 9.02 -16.28
N LEU A 69 -6.98 8.06 -15.69
CA LEU A 69 -8.31 7.64 -16.15
C LEU A 69 -9.36 8.76 -16.02
N MET A 70 -9.30 9.56 -14.95
CA MET A 70 -10.17 10.73 -14.80
C MET A 70 -9.91 11.78 -15.88
N ALA A 71 -8.64 12.04 -16.19
CA ALA A 71 -8.24 13.04 -17.19
C ALA A 71 -8.59 12.63 -18.63
N THR A 72 -8.66 11.32 -18.91
CA THR A 72 -8.95 10.77 -20.24
C THR A 72 -10.39 10.31 -20.40
N ALA A 73 -11.21 10.41 -19.35
CA ALA A 73 -12.62 10.06 -19.42
C ALA A 73 -13.37 11.03 -20.36
N PRO A 74 -14.14 10.52 -21.35
CA PRO A 74 -14.92 11.37 -22.23
C PRO A 74 -15.99 12.12 -21.41
N SER A 75 -16.14 13.41 -21.68
CA SER A 75 -17.19 14.24 -21.08
C SER A 75 -18.56 13.65 -21.44
N PRO A 76 -19.52 13.56 -20.49
CA PRO A 76 -20.87 13.14 -20.81
C PRO A 76 -21.48 14.16 -21.80
N SER A 77 -21.80 13.67 -23.01
CA SER A 77 -22.55 14.39 -24.04
C SER A 77 -24.00 14.62 -23.62
#